data_AF-A0A1V4YWY1-F1
#
_entry.id   AF-A0A1V4YWY1-F1
#
_cell.length_a   1.000
_cell.length_b   1.000
_cell.length_c   1.000
_cell.angle_alpha   90.00
_cell.angle_beta   90.00
_cell.angle_gamma   90.00
#
_symmetry.space_group_name_H-M   'P 1'
#
loop_
_entity.id
_entity.type
_entity.pdbx_description
1 polymer ?
#
loop_
_entity_poly.entity_id
_entity_poly.type
_entity_poly.pdbx_seq_one_letter_code
_entity_poly.pdbx_strand_id
1 'polypeptide(L)'
;MACIDKIEKYSRRMSFDEFCANDMAVDAVIRNFEVIGEAVKKILEEVKGKYADVEWKEAAGFRDVLIHDYFSIDKNIVRRITCA
;
A
#
# COMPACT_ATOMS: atom_id res chain seq x y z
N MET A 1 15.83 -2.65 3.77
CA MET A 1 14.95 -2.30 2.63
C MET A 1 13.69 -1.69 3.19
N ALA A 2 13.35 -0.48 2.72
CA ALA A 2 12.10 0.19 3.07
C ALA A 2 10.90 -0.56 2.49
N CYS A 3 9.69 -0.29 2.99
CA CYS A 3 8.47 -0.96 2.54
C CYS A 3 8.20 -0.69 1.05
N ILE A 4 8.51 0.52 0.57
CA ILE A 4 8.38 0.90 -0.85
C ILE A 4 9.27 0.02 -1.74
N ASP A 5 10.55 -0.14 -1.39
CA ASP A 5 11.48 -1.00 -2.15
C ASP A 5 10.97 -2.44 -2.28
N LYS A 6 10.34 -2.95 -1.22
CA LYS A 6 9.78 -4.30 -1.20
C LYS A 6 8.57 -4.40 -2.13
N ILE A 7 7.66 -3.43 -2.06
CA ILE A 7 6.49 -3.35 -2.93
C ILE A 7 6.91 -3.35 -4.39
N GLU A 8 7.87 -2.51 -4.76
CA GLU A 8 8.41 -2.47 -6.13
C GLU A 8 9.03 -3.82 -6.52
N LYS A 9 9.87 -4.41 -5.65
CA LYS A 9 10.50 -5.69 -5.91
C LYS A 9 9.48 -6.81 -6.20
N TYR A 10 8.38 -6.84 -5.47
CA TYR A 10 7.36 -7.88 -5.59
C TYR A 10 6.38 -7.62 -6.74
N SER A 11 6.28 -6.42 -7.28
CA SER A 11 5.32 -6.08 -8.34
C SER A 11 5.95 -5.88 -9.72
N ARG A 12 7.19 -5.37 -9.79
CA ARG A 12 7.81 -4.83 -11.02
C ARG A 12 8.11 -5.86 -12.11
N ARG A 13 8.20 -7.15 -11.78
CA ARG A 13 8.59 -8.21 -12.74
C ARG A 13 7.43 -9.08 -13.22
N MET A 14 6.20 -8.69 -12.92
CA MET A 14 5.01 -9.44 -13.31
C MET A 14 4.08 -8.55 -14.12
N SER A 15 3.39 -9.10 -15.11
CA SER A 15 2.18 -8.52 -15.70
C SER A 15 1.03 -8.52 -14.69
N PHE A 16 -0.04 -7.78 -14.99
CA PHE A 16 -1.17 -7.62 -14.07
C PHE A 16 -1.78 -8.97 -13.67
N ASP A 17 -2.02 -9.83 -14.66
CA ASP A 17 -2.61 -11.15 -14.44
C ASP A 17 -1.68 -12.06 -13.64
N GLU A 18 -0.36 -12.01 -13.91
CA GLU A 18 0.65 -12.78 -13.17
C GLU A 18 0.74 -12.34 -11.71
N PHE A 19 0.63 -11.04 -11.43
CA PHE A 19 0.58 -10.53 -10.06
C PHE A 19 -0.70 -10.98 -9.36
N CYS A 20 -1.85 -10.84 -10.02
CA CYS A 20 -3.14 -11.23 -9.45
C CYS A 20 -3.27 -12.74 -9.20
N ALA A 21 -2.56 -13.56 -9.98
CA ALA A 21 -2.48 -15.00 -9.79
C ALA A 21 -1.42 -15.43 -8.75
N ASN A 22 -0.59 -14.51 -8.27
CA ASN A 22 0.48 -14.79 -7.31
C ASN A 22 0.10 -14.27 -5.91
N ASP A 23 -0.64 -15.08 -5.17
CA ASP A 23 -1.12 -14.71 -3.83
C ASP A 23 0.02 -14.32 -2.89
N MET A 24 1.17 -14.99 -2.94
CA MET A 24 2.33 -14.61 -2.12
C MET A 24 2.81 -13.17 -2.40
N ALA A 25 2.83 -12.76 -3.68
CA ALA A 25 3.22 -11.40 -4.04
C ALA A 25 2.16 -10.37 -3.63
N VAL A 26 0.87 -10.70 -3.79
CA VAL A 26 -0.26 -9.87 -3.37
C VAL A 26 -0.20 -9.64 -1.86
N ASP A 27 -0.11 -10.71 -1.07
CA ASP A 27 -0.04 -10.69 0.38
C ASP A 27 1.19 -9.88 0.85
N ALA A 28 2.34 -10.08 0.21
CA ALA A 28 3.55 -9.35 0.53
C ALA A 28 3.40 -7.84 0.25
N VAL A 29 2.79 -7.46 -0.87
CA VAL A 29 2.54 -6.04 -1.20
C VAL A 29 1.56 -5.40 -0.21
N ILE A 30 0.42 -6.06 0.06
CA ILE A 30 -0.60 -5.59 1.00
C ILE A 30 0.02 -5.37 2.38
N ARG A 31 0.80 -6.35 2.87
CA ARG A 31 1.47 -6.23 4.16
C ARG A 31 2.40 -5.02 4.25
N ASN A 32 3.12 -4.71 3.18
CA ASN A 32 3.99 -3.53 3.16
C ASN A 32 3.20 -2.22 3.13
N PHE A 33 2.05 -2.19 2.46
CA PHE A 33 1.15 -1.03 2.51
C PHE A 33 0.54 -0.81 3.90
N GLU A 34 0.14 -1.86 4.60
CA GLU A 34 -0.33 -1.76 5.99
C GLU A 34 0.73 -1.16 6.91
N VAL A 35 2.00 -1.56 6.75
CA VAL A 35 3.12 -1.03 7.54
C VAL A 35 3.33 0.45 7.25
N ILE A 36 3.21 0.87 5.98
CA ILE A 36 3.27 2.29 5.61
C ILE A 36 2.12 3.08 6.25
N GLY A 37 0.87 2.59 6.14
CA GLY A 37 -0.28 3.27 6.74
C GLY A 37 -0.20 3.37 8.27
N GLU A 38 0.29 2.34 8.93
CA GLU A 38 0.56 2.36 10.38
C GLU A 38 1.64 3.38 10.76
N ALA A 39 2.70 3.49 9.94
CA ALA A 39 3.73 4.51 10.13
C ALA A 39 3.16 5.93 9.96
N VAL A 40 2.30 6.14 8.95
CA VAL A 40 1.62 7.43 8.72
C VAL A 40 0.75 7.84 9.90
N LYS A 41 0.02 6.91 10.52
CA LYS A 41 -0.79 7.19 11.72
C LYS A 41 0.05 7.70 12.91
N LYS A 42 1.33 7.32 12.98
CA LYS A 42 2.26 7.73 14.05
C LYS A 42 2.97 9.07 13.79
N ILE A 43 2.81 9.66 12.62
CA ILE A 43 3.38 10.98 12.33
C ILE A 43 2.62 12.04 13.15
N LEU A 44 3.37 12.96 13.77
CA LEU A 44 2.81 14.05 14.55
C LEU A 44 2.01 15.01 13.67
N GLU A 45 0.91 15.55 14.20
CA GLU A 45 0.05 16.50 13.47
C GLU A 45 0.79 17.77 13.04
N GLU A 46 1.80 18.22 13.80
CA GLU A 46 2.65 19.35 13.41
C GLU A 46 3.43 19.08 12.11
N VAL A 47 3.85 17.82 11.89
CA VAL A 47 4.59 17.42 10.69
C VAL A 47 3.61 17.29 9.53
N LYS A 48 2.43 16.70 9.77
CA LYS A 48 1.37 16.62 8.75
C LYS A 48 0.94 18.02 8.30
N GLY A 49 0.81 18.96 9.24
CA GLY A 49 0.49 20.36 8.94
C GLY A 49 1.56 21.09 8.13
N LYS A 50 2.84 20.76 8.32
CA LYS A 50 3.94 21.30 7.50
C LYS A 50 3.93 20.79 6.06
N TYR A 51 3.42 19.59 5.84
CA TYR A 51 3.34 18.93 4.54
C TYR A 51 1.88 18.68 4.17
N ALA A 52 1.08 19.74 4.15
CA ALA A 52 -0.36 19.64 3.94
C ALA A 52 -0.77 19.13 2.55
N ASP A 53 0.13 19.22 1.57
CA ASP A 53 -0.08 18.71 0.20
C ASP A 53 -0.03 17.17 0.12
N VAL A 54 0.48 16.52 1.17
CA VAL A 54 0.51 15.05 1.24
C VAL A 54 -0.83 14.55 1.75
N GLU A 55 -1.38 13.58 1.05
CA GLU A 55 -2.66 12.90 1.35
C GLU A 55 -2.53 11.93 2.56
N TRP A 56 -2.25 12.48 3.75
CA TRP A 56 -2.01 11.71 4.97
C TRP A 56 -3.22 10.87 5.40
N LYS A 57 -4.43 11.40 5.22
CA LYS A 57 -5.67 10.73 5.63
C LYS A 57 -5.96 9.55 4.73
N GLU A 58 -5.73 9.72 3.44
CA GLU A 58 -5.89 8.72 2.40
C GLU A 58 -4.89 7.59 2.61
N ALA A 59 -3.62 7.90 2.88
CA ALA A 59 -2.60 6.89 3.20
C ALA A 59 -2.92 6.11 4.49
N ALA A 60 -3.43 6.76 5.53
CA ALA A 60 -3.86 6.10 6.77
C ALA A 60 -5.13 5.27 6.58
N GLY A 61 -6.11 5.78 5.83
CA GLY A 61 -7.38 5.12 5.53
C GLY A 61 -7.22 3.94 4.57
N PHE A 62 -6.24 3.99 3.67
CA PHE A 62 -5.92 2.87 2.77
C PHE A 62 -5.58 1.60 3.55
N ARG A 63 -4.84 1.71 4.66
CA ARG A 63 -4.59 0.58 5.56
C ARG A 63 -5.88 0.01 6.12
N ASP A 64 -6.84 0.85 6.47
CA ASP A 64 -8.11 0.39 7.06
C ASP A 64 -8.95 -0.36 6.02
N VAL A 65 -8.97 0.11 4.77
CA VAL A 65 -9.56 -0.64 3.64
C VAL A 65 -8.84 -1.98 3.43
N LEU A 66 -7.49 -1.97 3.44
CA LEU A 66 -6.69 -3.16 3.22
C LEU A 66 -6.97 -4.30 4.21
N ILE A 67 -7.21 -3.98 5.49
CA ILE A 67 -7.44 -5.00 6.53
C ILE A 67 -8.90 -5.45 6.65
N HIS A 68 -9.86 -4.56 6.36
CA HIS A 68 -11.29 -4.84 6.59
C HIS A 68 -11.91 -5.48 5.37
N ASP A 69 -11.56 -4.99 4.18
CA ASP A 69 -12.11 -5.49 2.93
C ASP A 69 -11.16 -6.47 2.24
N TYR A 70 -10.06 -6.92 2.87
CA TYR A 70 -9.02 -7.80 2.30
C TYR A 70 -9.55 -8.91 1.37
N PHE A 71 -10.64 -9.58 1.79
CA PHE A 71 -11.28 -10.66 1.03
C PHE A 71 -12.05 -10.19 -0.22
N SER A 72 -12.46 -8.93 -0.25
CA SER A 72 -13.21 -8.26 -1.31
C SER A 72 -12.38 -7.22 -2.07
N ILE A 73 -11.10 -7.01 -1.71
CA ILE A 73 -10.25 -6.05 -2.41
C ILE A 73 -10.04 -6.53 -3.82
N ASP A 74 -10.53 -5.72 -4.74
CA ASP A 74 -10.23 -5.89 -6.14
C ASP A 74 -8.71 -5.78 -6.33
N LYS A 75 -8.07 -6.87 -6.73
CA LYS A 75 -6.62 -6.93 -7.00
C LYS A 75 -6.19 -5.86 -8.04
N ASN A 76 -7.13 -5.32 -8.82
CA ASN A 76 -6.95 -4.12 -9.65
C ASN A 76 -6.49 -2.87 -8.85
N ILE A 77 -7.04 -2.64 -7.65
CA ILE A 77 -6.72 -1.46 -6.82
C ILE A 77 -5.27 -1.53 -6.32
N VAL A 78 -4.85 -2.71 -5.86
CA VAL A 78 -3.50 -2.93 -5.31
C VAL A 78 -2.43 -2.59 -6.35
N ARG A 79 -2.61 -3.04 -7.60
CA ARG A 79 -1.62 -2.78 -8.65
C ARG A 79 -1.62 -1.33 -9.16
N ARG A 80 -2.75 -0.63 -9.15
CA ARG A 80 -2.82 0.77 -9.58
C ARG A 80 -1.93 1.69 -8.75
N ILE A 81 -1.73 1.35 -7.47
CA ILE A 81 -0.88 2.09 -6.53
C ILE A 81 0.61 1.75 -6.73
N THR A 82 0.93 0.58 -7.29
CA THR A 82 2.32 0.12 -7.48
C THR A 82 2.94 0.46 -8.84
N CYS A 83 2.16 0.94 -9.82
CA CYS A 83 2.62 1.17 -11.20
C CYS A 83 2.54 2.65 -11.67
N ALA A 84 2.47 3.61 -10.75
CA ALA A 84 2.71 5.02 -11.06
C ALA A 84 4.21 5.31 -11.20
#